data_AF-A0A449ARZ7-F1
#
_entry.id   AF-A0A449ARZ7-F1
#
_cell.length_a   1.000
_cell.length_b   1.000
_cell.length_c   1.000
_cell.angle_alpha   90.00
_cell.angle_beta   90.00
_cell.angle_gamma   90.00
#
_symmetry.space_group_name_H-M   'P 1'
#
loop_
_entity.id
_entity.type
_entity.pdbx_description
1 polymer ?
#
loop_
_entity_poly.entity_id
_entity_poly.type
_entity_poly.pdbx_seq_one_letter_code
_entity_poly.pdbx_strand_id
1 'polypeptide(L)'
;MHFIDGYDKLTITKQKLDKYFKEDKNNKIAIIFLDGFIELNEGKINQMINLILSKFSEKSSDFLIKKMIYFIGKNEWFQHLKKHKIPNNNIFIVSSDINENYSFFSEISLIILATQGINIKKLVDGYKSNSTKVLNHDLYFNSALKLAFYLNQDISKK
;
A
#
# COMPACT_ATOMS: atom_id res chain seq x y z
N MET A 1 0.24 11.27 6.51
CA MET A 1 1.01 10.24 5.76
C MET A 1 1.41 10.85 4.42
N HIS A 2 2.65 10.67 3.99
CA HIS A 2 3.15 11.20 2.72
C HIS A 2 3.50 10.05 1.79
N PHE A 3 3.26 10.22 0.49
CA PHE A 3 3.51 9.20 -0.52
C PHE A 3 4.58 9.65 -1.51
N ILE A 4 5.38 8.67 -1.95
CA ILE A 4 6.35 8.78 -3.03
C ILE A 4 6.06 7.63 -3.98
N ASP A 5 5.65 7.96 -5.19
CA ASP A 5 5.56 6.97 -6.27
C ASP A 5 6.91 6.84 -6.99
N GLY A 6 7.08 5.75 -7.73
CA GLY A 6 8.28 5.49 -8.52
C GLY A 6 8.28 6.14 -9.92
N TYR A 7 7.23 6.87 -10.28
CA TYR A 7 7.11 7.51 -11.59
C TYR A 7 7.89 8.81 -11.66
N ASP A 8 7.98 9.53 -10.54
CA ASP A 8 8.74 10.77 -10.44
C ASP A 8 10.21 10.65 -10.89
N LYS A 9 10.75 11.77 -11.38
CA LYS A 9 12.20 11.92 -11.55
C LYS A 9 12.87 11.93 -10.18
N LEU A 10 14.07 11.35 -10.06
CA LEU A 10 14.83 11.29 -8.80
C LEU A 10 15.01 12.67 -8.13
N THR A 11 15.14 13.74 -8.93
CA THR A 11 15.22 15.11 -8.41
C THR A 11 13.94 15.55 -7.70
N ILE A 12 12.77 15.22 -8.25
CA ILE A 12 11.46 15.50 -7.66
C ILE A 12 11.30 14.68 -6.38
N THR A 13 11.64 13.39 -6.42
CA THR A 13 11.63 12.52 -5.24
C THR A 13 12.50 13.09 -4.12
N LYS A 14 13.71 13.54 -4.44
CA LYS A 14 14.61 14.18 -3.47
C LYS A 14 13.99 15.43 -2.84
N GLN A 15 13.39 16.30 -3.65
CA GLN A 15 12.73 17.52 -3.16
C GLN A 15 11.54 17.20 -2.24
N LYS A 16 10.73 16.18 -2.59
CA LYS A 16 9.64 15.69 -1.74
C LYS A 16 10.16 15.18 -0.39
N LEU A 17 11.20 14.33 -0.42
CA LEU A 17 11.87 13.85 0.79
C LEU A 17 12.39 15.02 1.64
N ASP A 18 13.16 15.93 1.06
CA ASP A 18 13.70 17.09 1.78
C ASP A 18 12.60 17.93 2.44
N LYS A 19 11.45 18.09 1.79
CA LYS A 19 10.29 18.76 2.37
C LYS A 19 9.72 17.98 3.56
N TYR A 20 9.38 16.70 3.37
CA TYR A 20 8.77 15.88 4.43
C TYR A 20 9.68 15.74 5.66
N PHE A 21 10.99 15.61 5.45
CA PHE A 21 11.99 15.55 6.51
C PHE A 21 12.23 16.88 7.23
N LYS A 22 11.93 18.03 6.60
CA LYS A 22 11.98 19.35 7.25
C LYS A 22 10.76 19.61 8.12
N GLU A 23 9.60 19.07 7.73
CA GLU A 23 8.35 19.24 8.47
C GLU A 23 8.32 18.43 9.77
N ASP A 24 9.09 17.33 9.86
CA ASP A 24 9.24 16.57 11.10
C ASP A 24 10.23 17.21 12.07
N LYS A 25 9.69 17.80 13.14
CA LYS A 25 10.46 18.46 14.21
C LYS A 25 11.00 17.49 15.27
N ASN A 26 10.51 16.24 15.31
CA ASN A 26 10.74 15.34 16.44
C ASN A 26 11.49 14.04 16.07
N ASN A 27 11.97 13.91 14.83
CA ASN A 27 12.61 12.69 14.31
C ASN A 27 11.73 11.43 14.52
N LYS A 28 10.42 11.56 14.30
CA LYS A 28 9.41 10.49 14.47
C LYS A 28 8.90 9.95 13.14
N ILE A 29 9.63 10.15 12.04
CA ILE A 29 9.28 9.57 10.75
C ILE A 29 9.55 8.06 10.76
N ALA A 30 8.59 7.28 10.30
CA ALA A 30 8.77 5.90 9.88
C ALA A 30 8.62 5.81 8.36
N ILE A 31 9.33 4.88 7.74
CA ILE A 31 9.30 4.62 6.30
C ILE A 31 8.66 3.27 6.08
N ILE A 32 7.66 3.23 5.20
CA ILE A 32 7.01 2.00 4.77
C ILE A 32 7.27 1.85 3.27
N PHE A 33 7.96 0.78 2.90
CA PHE A 33 8.06 0.34 1.52
C PHE A 33 6.86 -0.55 1.20
N LEU A 34 6.12 -0.19 0.16
CA LEU A 34 4.97 -0.96 -0.32
C LEU A 34 5.33 -1.69 -1.61
N ASP A 35 4.55 -2.73 -1.91
CA ASP A 35 4.50 -3.32 -3.25
C ASP A 35 4.18 -2.24 -4.31
N GLY A 36 4.76 -2.35 -5.50
CA GLY A 36 4.53 -1.37 -6.58
C GLY A 36 5.72 -0.48 -6.91
N PHE A 37 6.95 -0.99 -6.78
CA PHE A 37 7.94 -0.54 -7.77
C PHE A 37 7.40 -1.04 -9.12
N ILE A 38 6.94 -0.14 -9.98
CA ILE A 38 6.50 -0.46 -11.34
C ILE A 38 7.64 -1.15 -12.10
N GLU A 39 7.43 -1.54 -13.35
CA GLU A 39 8.43 -1.94 -14.37
C GLU A 39 9.63 -0.98 -14.57
N LEU A 40 9.97 -0.17 -13.57
CA LEU A 40 11.23 0.51 -13.40
C LEU A 40 12.37 -0.52 -13.46
N ASN A 41 13.41 -0.17 -14.20
CA ASN A 41 14.62 -0.97 -14.20
C ASN A 41 15.17 -1.12 -12.77
N GLU A 42 15.80 -2.26 -12.51
CA GLU A 42 16.37 -2.59 -11.20
C GLU A 42 17.35 -1.51 -10.70
N GLY A 43 18.06 -0.85 -11.63
CA GLY A 43 18.95 0.28 -11.32
C GLY A 43 18.23 1.46 -10.69
N LYS A 44 17.11 1.91 -11.24
CA LYS A 44 16.32 3.04 -10.72
C LYS A 44 15.67 2.70 -9.38
N ILE A 45 15.19 1.47 -9.21
CA ILE A 45 14.65 0.99 -7.93
C ILE A 45 15.72 1.09 -6.84
N ASN A 46 16.90 0.54 -7.11
CA ASN A 46 18.03 0.58 -6.18
C ASN A 46 18.46 2.02 -5.86
N GLN A 47 18.52 2.90 -6.86
CA GLN A 47 18.83 4.32 -6.66
C GLN A 47 17.80 5.01 -5.76
N MET A 48 16.51 4.73 -5.96
CA MET A 48 15.44 5.33 -5.17
C MET A 48 15.45 4.84 -3.71
N ILE A 49 15.61 3.53 -3.49
CA ILE A 49 15.77 2.95 -2.15
C ILE A 49 16.97 3.59 -1.43
N ASN A 50 18.13 3.65 -2.10
CA ASN A 50 19.34 4.24 -1.53
C ASN A 50 19.16 5.74 -1.21
N LEU A 51 18.48 6.50 -2.07
CA LEU A 51 18.16 7.90 -1.83
C LEU A 51 17.28 8.08 -0.58
N ILE A 52 16.23 7.28 -0.45
CA ILE A 52 15.32 7.34 0.71
C ILE A 52 16.07 7.00 2.00
N LEU A 53 16.84 5.90 1.99
CA LEU A 53 17.56 5.42 3.17
C LEU A 53 18.72 6.35 3.56
N SER A 54 19.45 6.90 2.59
CA SER A 54 20.51 7.88 2.88
C SER A 54 19.95 9.13 3.55
N LYS A 55 18.81 9.66 3.07
CA LYS A 55 18.12 10.77 3.73
C LYS A 55 17.69 10.47 5.14
N PHE A 56 17.28 9.24 5.39
CA PHE A 56 16.93 8.80 6.73
C PHE A 56 18.15 8.69 7.66
N SER A 57 19.29 8.24 7.13
CA SER A 57 20.59 8.18 7.83
C SER A 57 21.17 9.53 8.22
N GLU A 58 20.83 10.61 7.51
CA GLU A 58 21.24 11.97 7.89
C GLU A 58 20.63 12.45 9.23
N LYS A 59 19.53 11.83 9.68
CA LYS A 59 18.74 12.32 10.82
C LYS A 59 18.86 11.50 12.10
N SER A 60 19.33 10.26 12.02
CA SER A 60 19.30 9.33 13.15
C SER A 60 20.41 8.29 13.03
N SER A 61 20.74 7.62 14.13
CA SER A 61 21.69 6.49 14.09
C SER A 61 21.11 5.32 13.30
N ASP A 62 21.99 4.56 12.63
CA ASP A 62 21.66 3.36 11.86
C ASP A 62 20.80 2.36 12.64
N PHE A 63 21.00 2.25 13.96
CA PHE A 63 20.25 1.34 14.81
C PHE A 63 18.78 1.76 14.96
N LEU A 64 18.53 3.04 15.23
CA LEU A 64 17.18 3.58 15.36
C LEU A 64 16.44 3.57 14.02
N ILE A 65 17.16 3.84 12.94
CA ILE A 65 16.63 3.82 11.57
C ILE A 65 16.08 2.45 11.20
N LYS A 66 16.84 1.39 11.46
CA LYS A 66 16.40 0.02 11.13
C LYS A 66 15.08 -0.35 11.81
N LYS A 67 14.82 0.18 13.01
CA LYS A 67 13.55 -0.03 13.72
C LYS A 67 12.37 0.73 13.12
N MET A 68 12.63 1.76 12.32
CA MET A 68 11.62 2.65 11.72
C MET A 68 11.40 2.41 10.23
N ILE A 69 12.02 1.37 9.66
CA ILE A 69 11.80 0.93 8.29
C ILE A 69 10.92 -0.32 8.31
N TYR A 70 9.87 -0.31 7.50
CA TYR A 70 8.91 -1.38 7.34
C TYR A 70 8.77 -1.75 5.87
N PHE A 71 8.41 -3.00 5.62
CA PHE A 71 8.06 -3.50 4.29
C PHE A 71 6.72 -4.22 4.33
N ILE A 72 5.84 -3.91 3.39
CA ILE A 72 4.55 -4.58 3.20
C ILE A 72 4.38 -4.87 1.71
N GLY A 73 4.48 -6.12 1.30
CA GLY A 73 4.37 -6.47 -0.12
C GLY A 73 4.76 -7.91 -0.43
N LYS A 74 4.82 -8.25 -1.71
CA LYS A 74 5.18 -9.61 -2.14
C LYS A 74 6.66 -9.92 -1.92
N ASN A 75 6.99 -11.20 -1.79
CA ASN A 75 8.35 -11.66 -1.47
C ASN A 75 9.37 -11.36 -2.58
N GLU A 76 8.93 -11.31 -3.84
CA GLU A 76 9.74 -10.96 -5.00
C GLU A 76 10.32 -9.55 -4.84
N TRP A 77 9.48 -8.60 -4.42
CA TRP A 77 9.90 -7.21 -4.19
C TRP A 77 10.80 -7.05 -2.97
N PHE A 78 10.57 -7.86 -1.93
CA PHE A 78 11.41 -7.83 -0.74
C PHE A 78 12.88 -8.15 -1.04
N GLN A 79 13.18 -8.93 -2.10
CA GLN A 79 14.56 -9.27 -2.44
C GLN A 79 15.44 -8.02 -2.71
N HIS A 80 14.88 -6.95 -3.27
CA HIS A 80 15.60 -5.69 -3.49
C HIS A 80 15.97 -4.97 -2.17
N LEU A 81 15.21 -5.22 -1.10
CA LEU A 81 15.41 -4.60 0.21
C LEU A 81 16.23 -5.46 1.18
N LYS A 82 16.45 -6.74 0.87
CA LYS A 82 17.13 -7.71 1.74
C LYS A 82 18.50 -7.25 2.23
N LYS A 83 19.26 -6.55 1.38
CA LYS A 83 20.59 -5.99 1.73
C LYS A 83 20.56 -4.95 2.84
N HIS A 84 19.41 -4.32 3.09
CA HIS A 84 19.26 -3.26 4.08
C HIS A 84 18.96 -3.77 5.50
N LYS A 85 18.87 -5.09 5.69
CA LYS A 85 18.72 -5.74 7.01
C LYS A 85 17.55 -5.17 7.83
N ILE A 86 16.39 -5.01 7.18
CA ILE A 86 15.15 -4.63 7.84
C ILE A 86 14.82 -5.72 8.88
N PRO A 87 14.48 -5.38 10.14
CA PRO A 87 14.10 -6.35 11.16
C PRO A 87 12.91 -7.22 10.72
N ASN A 88 12.95 -8.52 11.02
CA ASN A 88 11.90 -9.48 10.62
C ASN A 88 10.51 -9.09 11.12
N ASN A 89 10.41 -8.47 12.30
CA ASN A 89 9.15 -7.98 12.86
C ASN A 89 8.56 -6.78 12.11
N ASN A 90 9.33 -6.14 11.23
CA ASN A 90 8.91 -5.01 10.40
C ASN A 90 8.62 -5.42 8.95
N ILE A 91 8.66 -6.72 8.64
CA ILE A 91 8.43 -7.27 7.30
C ILE A 91 7.10 -8.01 7.30
N PHE A 92 6.19 -7.58 6.43
CA PHE A 92 4.90 -8.22 6.21
C PHE A 92 4.80 -8.68 4.76
N ILE A 93 4.86 -9.99 4.54
CA ILE A 93 4.72 -10.60 3.22
C ILE A 93 3.24 -10.85 2.95
N VAL A 94 2.73 -10.32 1.83
CA VAL A 94 1.34 -10.48 1.40
C VAL A 94 1.21 -11.57 0.34
N SER A 95 -0.02 -12.06 0.14
CA SER A 95 -0.30 -13.03 -0.93
C SER A 95 -0.08 -12.47 -2.33
N SER A 96 0.40 -13.32 -3.25
CA SER A 96 0.50 -13.02 -4.68
C SER A 96 -0.85 -13.04 -5.40
N ASP A 97 -1.87 -13.65 -4.81
CA ASP A 97 -3.08 -14.12 -5.49
C ASP A 97 -4.20 -13.08 -5.57
N ILE A 98 -3.87 -11.81 -5.33
CA ILE A 98 -4.83 -10.71 -5.34
C ILE A 98 -4.89 -10.08 -6.73
N ASN A 99 -6.08 -10.12 -7.33
CA ASN A 99 -6.35 -9.42 -8.57
C ASN A 99 -6.31 -7.90 -8.35
N GLU A 100 -5.58 -7.18 -9.20
CA GLU A 100 -5.39 -5.73 -9.12
C GLU A 100 -6.72 -4.96 -9.13
N ASN A 101 -7.71 -5.43 -9.89
CA ASN A 101 -9.04 -4.82 -10.00
C ASN A 101 -9.89 -4.97 -8.72
N TYR A 102 -9.51 -5.86 -7.79
CA TYR A 102 -10.23 -6.14 -6.55
C TYR A 102 -9.33 -6.00 -5.30
N SER A 103 -8.27 -5.20 -5.42
CA SER A 103 -7.21 -5.06 -4.41
C SER A 103 -7.57 -4.20 -3.20
N PHE A 104 -8.79 -3.64 -3.12
CA PHE A 104 -9.19 -2.78 -2.00
C PHE A 104 -9.12 -3.51 -0.65
N PHE A 105 -9.51 -4.79 -0.61
CA PHE A 105 -9.42 -5.64 0.58
C PHE A 105 -8.10 -6.42 0.68
N SER A 106 -7.09 -6.06 -0.11
CA SER A 106 -5.75 -6.62 0.04
C SER A 106 -5.15 -6.29 1.40
N GLU A 107 -4.24 -7.13 1.88
CA GLU A 107 -3.56 -6.93 3.15
C GLU A 107 -2.83 -5.59 3.18
N ILE A 108 -2.24 -5.17 2.05
CA ILE A 108 -1.58 -3.86 1.93
C ILE A 108 -2.56 -2.72 2.25
N SER A 109 -3.69 -2.69 1.54
CA SER A 109 -4.74 -1.68 1.74
C SER A 109 -5.26 -1.69 3.17
N LEU A 110 -5.54 -2.88 3.71
CA LEU A 110 -6.04 -3.02 5.08
C LEU A 110 -5.03 -2.54 6.13
N ILE A 111 -3.74 -2.82 5.95
CA ILE A 111 -2.70 -2.31 6.86
C ILE A 111 -2.61 -0.79 6.78
N ILE A 112 -2.62 -0.21 5.58
CA ILE A 112 -2.61 1.25 5.42
C ILE A 112 -3.81 1.88 6.13
N LEU A 113 -5.02 1.34 5.93
CA LEU A 113 -6.23 1.83 6.60
C LEU A 113 -6.11 1.70 8.13
N ALA A 114 -5.53 0.59 8.63
CA ALA A 114 -5.30 0.39 10.06
C ALA A 114 -4.38 1.47 10.65
N THR A 115 -3.33 1.88 9.91
CA THR A 115 -2.43 2.98 10.36
C THR A 115 -3.15 4.32 10.49
N GLN A 116 -4.30 4.50 9.83
CA GLN A 116 -5.13 5.70 9.93
C GLN A 116 -6.20 5.58 11.04
N GLY A 117 -6.17 4.52 11.85
CA GLY A 117 -7.13 4.31 12.93
C GLY A 117 -8.47 3.70 12.50
N ILE A 118 -8.56 3.18 11.27
CA ILE A 118 -9.77 2.53 10.78
C ILE A 118 -9.93 1.16 11.43
N ASN A 119 -11.15 0.87 11.89
CA ASN A 119 -11.50 -0.44 12.44
C ASN A 119 -11.63 -1.47 11.31
N ILE A 120 -10.52 -2.15 11.00
CA ILE A 120 -10.43 -3.15 9.94
C ILE A 120 -11.42 -4.30 10.14
N LYS A 121 -11.59 -4.77 11.38
CA LYS A 121 -12.53 -5.85 11.68
C LYS A 121 -13.95 -5.46 11.28
N LYS A 122 -14.41 -4.27 11.67
CA LYS A 122 -15.73 -3.77 11.28
C LYS A 122 -15.88 -3.65 9.76
N LEU A 123 -14.85 -3.18 9.07
CA LEU A 123 -14.84 -3.03 7.62
C LEU A 123 -14.98 -4.39 6.90
N VAL A 124 -14.16 -5.37 7.30
CA VAL A 124 -14.17 -6.73 6.74
C VAL A 124 -15.46 -7.46 7.07
N ASP A 125 -15.94 -7.36 8.32
CA ASP A 125 -17.22 -7.95 8.75
C ASP A 125 -18.38 -7.37 7.93
N GLY A 126 -18.37 -6.06 7.66
CA GLY A 126 -19.34 -5.39 6.80
C GLY A 126 -19.33 -5.91 5.36
N TYR A 127 -18.15 -6.03 4.76
CA TYR A 127 -18.00 -6.60 3.41
C TYR A 127 -18.50 -8.04 3.34
N LYS A 128 -18.06 -8.89 4.28
CA LYS A 128 -18.47 -10.29 4.38
C LYS A 128 -19.98 -10.45 4.52
N SER A 129 -20.63 -9.61 5.33
CA SER A 129 -22.09 -9.68 5.55
C SER A 129 -22.90 -9.37 4.28
N ASN A 130 -22.32 -8.62 3.34
CA ASN A 130 -22.97 -8.27 2.08
C ASN A 130 -22.59 -9.21 0.94
N SER A 131 -21.36 -9.76 0.93
CA SER A 131 -20.93 -10.69 -0.12
C SER A 131 -21.79 -11.94 -0.18
N THR A 132 -22.27 -12.45 0.96
CA THR A 132 -23.20 -13.59 1.01
C THR A 132 -24.54 -13.29 0.33
N LYS A 133 -25.00 -12.03 0.33
CA LYS A 133 -26.26 -11.62 -0.32
C LYS A 133 -26.13 -11.56 -1.84
N VAL A 134 -24.92 -11.32 -2.36
CA VAL A 134 -24.65 -11.25 -3.80
C VAL A 134 -24.83 -12.61 -4.48
N LEU A 135 -24.63 -13.70 -3.74
CA LEU A 135 -24.84 -15.06 -4.27
C LEU A 135 -26.32 -15.48 -4.30
N ASN A 136 -27.23 -14.68 -3.73
CA ASN A 136 -28.66 -14.98 -3.78
C ASN A 136 -29.21 -14.74 -5.19
N HIS A 137 -29.83 -15.75 -5.78
CA HIS A 137 -30.42 -15.66 -7.12
C HIS A 137 -31.75 -14.92 -7.15
N ASP A 138 -32.42 -14.75 -6.01
CA ASP A 138 -33.65 -13.98 -5.93
C ASP A 138 -33.33 -12.48 -6.03
N LEU A 139 -33.77 -11.89 -7.16
CA LEU A 139 -33.61 -10.48 -7.45
C LEU A 139 -34.16 -9.61 -6.32
N TYR A 140 -35.25 -9.98 -5.65
CA TYR A 140 -35.85 -9.18 -4.58
C TYR A 140 -34.90 -9.00 -3.38
N PHE A 141 -34.07 -10.00 -3.08
CA PHE A 141 -33.15 -9.99 -1.93
C PHE A 141 -31.70 -9.65 -2.31
N ASN A 142 -31.37 -9.59 -3.60
CA ASN A 142 -30.03 -9.28 -4.10
C ASN A 142 -29.94 -7.84 -4.67
N SER A 143 -29.59 -6.89 -3.80
CA SER A 143 -29.43 -5.47 -4.20
C SER A 143 -28.38 -5.25 -5.29
N ALA A 144 -27.31 -6.06 -5.33
CA ALA A 144 -26.28 -5.94 -6.36
C ALA A 144 -26.83 -6.36 -7.73
N LEU A 145 -27.60 -7.45 -7.78
CA LEU A 145 -28.26 -7.90 -9.00
C LEU A 145 -29.34 -6.91 -9.46
N LYS A 146 -30.13 -6.32 -8.54
CA LYS A 146 -31.09 -5.25 -8.87
C LYS A 146 -30.41 -4.07 -9.55
N LEU A 147 -29.28 -3.61 -8.98
CA LEU A 147 -28.53 -2.49 -9.52
C LEU A 147 -27.97 -2.83 -10.91
N ALA A 148 -27.37 -4.02 -11.08
CA ALA A 148 -26.85 -4.46 -12.37
C ALA A 148 -27.96 -4.54 -13.44
N PHE A 149 -29.13 -5.05 -13.07
CA PHE A 149 -30.29 -5.12 -13.97
C PHE A 149 -30.80 -3.73 -14.37
N TYR A 150 -30.91 -2.81 -13.41
CA TYR A 150 -31.29 -1.41 -13.67
C TYR A 150 -30.32 -0.73 -14.65
N LEU A 151 -29.01 -0.85 -14.39
CA LEU A 151 -27.97 -0.26 -15.25
C LEU A 151 -28.01 -0.83 -16.68
N ASN A 152 -28.25 -2.14 -16.82
CA ASN A 152 -28.35 -2.76 -18.14
C ASN A 152 -29.57 -2.25 -18.93
N GLN A 153 -30.72 -2.07 -18.26
CA GLN A 153 -31.92 -1.54 -18.91
C GLN A 153 -31.73 -0.10 -19.42
N ASP A 154 -31.06 0.76 -18.65
CA ASP A 154 -30.76 2.13 -19.08
C ASP A 154 -29.78 2.18 -20.26
N ILE A 155 -28.85 1.24 -20.35
CA ILE A 155 -27.93 1.11 -21.50
C ILE A 155 -28.69 0.64 -22.75
N SER A 156 -29.63 -0.28 -22.62
CA SER A 156 -30.44 -0.81 -23.74
C SER A 156 -31.48 0.17 -24.31
N LYS A 157 -31.69 1.32 -23.65
CA LYS A 157 -32.60 2.40 -24.10
C LYS A 157 -31.90 3.53 -24.87
N LYS A 158 -30.57 3.47 -25.01
CA LYS A 158 -29.80 4.33 -25.92
C LYS A 158 -29.52 3.59 -27.21
#